data_AF-A0A938B5W5-F1
#
_entry.id   AF-A0A938B5W5-F1
#
_cell.length_a   1.000
_cell.length_b   1.000
_cell.length_c   1.000
_cell.angle_alpha   90.00
_cell.angle_beta   90.00
_cell.angle_gamma   90.00
#
_symmetry.space_group_name_H-M   'P 1'
#
loop_
_entity.id
_entity.type
_entity.pdbx_description
1 polymer ?
#
loop_
_entity_poly.entity_id
_entity_poly.type
_entity_poly.pdbx_seq_one_letter_code
_entity_poly.pdbx_strand_id
1 'polypeptide(L)'
;VVSLFAVHNTMLRRYPDLLARLYQPFWWDRQAEHAADDRCVSRHPIFRYDDHTLMARYYEDYVHKGARLAGEELDAEGAAALAAMRSIVDDPDNWLEFRMEQGQLQYVNNRQFAHARTAFDDTAGVRSQRHMLRLWNRPEGSPALEGQGDTI
;
A
#
# COMPACT_ATOMS: atom_id res chain seq x y z
N VAL A 1 -0.12 -4.64 -11.93
CA VAL A 1 -1.20 -4.08 -11.06
C VAL A 1 -1.91 -5.25 -10.41
N VAL A 2 -2.32 -5.13 -9.14
CA VAL A 2 -2.97 -6.21 -8.38
C VAL A 2 -4.22 -5.69 -7.69
N SER A 3 -5.32 -6.43 -7.78
CA SER A 3 -6.58 -6.13 -7.06
C SER A 3 -6.46 -6.51 -5.59
N LEU A 4 -6.58 -5.52 -4.69
CA LEU A 4 -6.52 -5.77 -3.25
C LEU A 4 -7.79 -6.47 -2.73
N PHE A 5 -8.90 -6.41 -3.47
CA PHE A 5 -10.06 -7.27 -3.21
C PHE A 5 -9.76 -8.75 -3.47
N ALA A 6 -9.09 -9.05 -4.58
CA ALA A 6 -8.71 -10.43 -4.91
C ALA A 6 -7.71 -10.96 -3.87
N VAL A 7 -6.73 -10.15 -3.48
CA VAL A 7 -5.78 -10.47 -2.39
C VAL A 7 -6.52 -10.73 -1.09
N HIS A 8 -7.43 -9.85 -0.69
CA HIS A 8 -8.27 -10.02 0.51
C HIS A 8 -9.04 -11.33 0.48
N ASN A 9 -9.72 -11.64 -0.62
CA ASN A 9 -10.50 -12.87 -0.74
C ASN A 9 -9.61 -14.12 -0.72
N THR A 10 -8.40 -14.04 -1.27
CA THR A 10 -7.42 -15.13 -1.18
C THR A 10 -6.91 -15.31 0.25
N MET A 11 -6.64 -14.22 0.97
CA MET A 11 -6.33 -14.26 2.41
C MET A 11 -7.48 -14.88 3.19
N LEU A 12 -8.73 -14.48 2.94
CA LEU A 12 -9.90 -15.02 3.63
C LEU A 12 -10.04 -16.54 3.43
N ARG A 13 -9.70 -17.05 2.25
CA ARG A 13 -9.77 -18.49 1.95
C ARG A 13 -8.59 -19.29 2.50
N ARG A 14 -7.37 -18.74 2.47
CA ARG A 14 -6.13 -19.49 2.76
C ARG A 14 -5.57 -19.22 4.15
N TYR A 15 -5.81 -18.03 4.69
CA TYR A 15 -5.21 -17.50 5.92
C TYR A 15 -6.20 -16.66 6.74
N PRO A 16 -7.40 -17.18 7.09
CA PRO A 16 -8.44 -16.38 7.74
C PRO A 16 -8.00 -15.76 9.08
N ASP A 17 -7.20 -16.49 9.87
CA ASP A 17 -6.69 -15.99 11.16
C ASP A 17 -5.71 -14.81 10.94
N LEU A 18 -4.78 -14.95 9.99
CA LEU A 18 -3.84 -13.87 9.64
C LEU A 18 -4.55 -12.68 8.99
N LEU A 19 -5.64 -12.91 8.26
CA LEU A 19 -6.46 -11.82 7.71
C LEU A 19 -7.06 -10.97 8.84
N ALA A 20 -7.53 -11.59 9.92
CA ALA A 20 -8.09 -10.86 11.05
C ALA A 20 -7.06 -9.87 11.64
N ARG A 21 -5.78 -10.26 11.69
CA ARG A 21 -4.70 -9.36 12.11
C ARG A 21 -4.53 -8.15 11.20
N LEU A 22 -4.78 -8.26 9.90
CA LEU A 22 -4.68 -7.15 8.93
C LEU A 22 -5.78 -6.08 9.10
N TYR A 23 -6.86 -6.40 9.83
CA TYR A 23 -7.89 -5.44 10.24
C TYR A 23 -7.55 -4.70 11.54
N GLN A 24 -6.48 -5.09 12.24
CA GLN A 24 -6.01 -4.40 13.44
C GLN A 24 -4.93 -3.36 13.11
N PRO A 25 -4.80 -2.27 13.89
CA PRO A 25 -3.85 -1.20 13.57
C PRO A 25 -2.37 -1.63 13.58
N PHE A 26 -1.62 -1.11 12.62
CA PHE A 26 -0.15 -1.15 12.56
C PHE A 26 0.42 0.26 12.68
N TRP A 27 1.68 0.39 13.11
CA TRP A 27 2.42 1.65 12.98
C TRP A 27 2.81 1.88 11.52
N TRP A 28 2.63 3.10 11.03
CA TRP A 28 3.01 3.53 9.69
C TRP A 28 3.96 4.72 9.78
N ASP A 29 5.03 4.70 8.99
CA ASP A 29 5.84 5.89 8.75
C ASP A 29 5.04 6.93 7.95
N ARG A 30 5.01 8.18 8.45
CA ARG A 30 4.37 9.33 7.80
C ARG A 30 5.23 9.98 6.72
N GLN A 31 6.39 9.43 6.38
CA GLN A 31 7.24 9.84 5.25
C GLN A 31 7.65 11.33 5.28
N ALA A 32 7.88 11.89 6.47
CA ALA A 32 8.15 13.32 6.66
C ALA A 32 7.01 14.27 6.23
N GLU A 33 5.80 13.76 6.04
CA GLU A 33 4.60 14.56 5.73
C GLU A 33 3.84 14.96 7.00
N HIS A 34 4.60 15.52 7.95
CA HIS A 34 4.11 15.97 9.23
C HIS A 34 4.85 17.25 9.63
N ALA A 35 4.27 18.02 10.55
CA ALA A 35 4.98 19.16 11.12
C ALA A 35 6.20 18.70 11.93
N ALA A 36 7.17 19.59 12.12
CA ALA A 36 8.43 19.26 12.82
C ALA A 36 8.22 18.82 14.28
N ASP A 37 7.13 19.29 14.90
CA ASP A 37 6.69 19.00 16.27
C ASP A 37 5.62 17.91 16.36
N ASP A 38 5.19 17.36 15.22
CA ASP A 38 4.16 16.31 15.15
C ASP A 38 4.82 14.90 15.09
N ARG A 39 4.05 13.87 15.43
CA ARG A 39 4.53 12.48 15.43
C ARG A 39 4.92 12.07 14.02
N CYS A 40 6.06 11.39 13.86
CA CYS A 40 6.50 10.85 12.57
C CYS A 40 5.82 9.53 12.18
N VAL A 41 4.89 9.03 13.00
CA VAL A 41 4.16 7.77 12.81
C VAL A 41 2.66 7.93 13.01
N SER A 42 1.87 7.11 12.32
CA SER A 42 0.41 6.99 12.48
C SER A 42 0.00 5.53 12.71
N ARG A 43 -1.25 5.29 13.15
CA ARG A 43 -1.79 3.94 13.38
C ARG A 43 -3.02 3.66 12.53
N HIS A 44 -2.89 2.70 11.62
CA HIS A 44 -3.98 2.29 10.75
C HIS A 44 -3.90 0.79 10.44
N PRO A 45 -5.04 0.10 10.27
CA PRO A 45 -5.05 -1.25 9.75
C PRO A 45 -4.71 -1.27 8.25
N ILE A 46 -4.35 -2.45 7.75
CA ILE A 46 -4.08 -2.68 6.32
C ILE A 46 -5.39 -2.72 5.54
N PHE A 47 -6.39 -3.44 6.07
CA PHE A 47 -7.75 -3.48 5.53
C PHE A 47 -8.73 -2.73 6.43
N ARG A 48 -9.69 -2.05 5.81
CA ARG A 48 -10.92 -1.54 6.44
C ARG A 48 -12.11 -1.91 5.57
N TYR A 49 -13.23 -2.21 6.20
CA TYR A 49 -14.51 -2.41 5.52
C TYR A 49 -15.56 -1.62 6.29
N ASP A 50 -16.30 -0.75 5.60
CA ASP A 50 -17.30 0.15 6.18
C ASP A 50 -18.74 -0.31 5.89
N ASP A 51 -18.94 -1.62 5.77
CA ASP A 51 -20.19 -2.27 5.33
C ASP A 51 -20.60 -2.00 3.86
N HIS A 52 -19.81 -1.21 3.13
CA HIS A 52 -20.06 -0.92 1.71
C HIS A 52 -18.85 -1.24 0.84
N THR A 53 -17.67 -0.76 1.19
CA THR A 53 -16.46 -0.81 0.37
C THR A 53 -15.26 -1.30 1.16
N LEU A 54 -14.55 -2.30 0.61
CA LEU A 54 -13.24 -2.66 1.13
C LEU A 54 -12.23 -1.60 0.71
N MET A 55 -11.48 -1.11 1.69
CA MET A 55 -10.36 -0.21 1.50
C MET A 55 -9.11 -0.90 2.00
N ALA A 56 -8.02 -0.74 1.26
CA ALA A 56 -6.74 -1.28 1.60
C ALA A 56 -5.67 -0.18 1.52
N ARG A 57 -4.73 -0.20 2.47
CA ARG A 57 -3.48 0.55 2.39
C ARG A 57 -2.38 -0.50 2.44
N TYR A 58 -1.62 -0.63 1.36
CA TYR A 58 -0.55 -1.62 1.29
C TYR A 58 0.76 -0.98 0.85
N TYR A 59 1.69 -0.88 1.80
CA TYR A 59 3.09 -0.59 1.58
C TYR A 59 3.85 -1.15 2.78
N GLU A 60 4.36 -2.38 2.65
CA GLU A 60 4.92 -3.13 3.78
C GLU A 60 6.11 -2.41 4.44
N ASP A 61 7.00 -1.80 3.65
CA ASP A 61 8.16 -1.06 4.18
C ASP A 61 7.75 0.07 5.14
N TYR A 62 6.61 0.72 4.90
CA TYR A 62 6.13 1.81 5.75
C TYR A 62 5.63 1.29 7.09
N VAL A 63 5.14 0.05 7.13
CA VAL A 63 4.76 -0.61 8.37
C VAL A 63 5.99 -0.98 9.19
N HIS A 64 6.98 -1.61 8.55
CA HIS A 64 8.25 -1.97 9.20
C HIS A 64 9.01 -0.74 9.70
N LYS A 65 9.06 0.33 8.90
CA LYS A 65 9.70 1.59 9.29
C LYS A 65 8.89 2.31 10.38
N GLY A 66 7.56 2.28 10.29
CA GLY A 66 6.66 2.84 11.30
C GLY A 66 6.89 2.20 12.67
N ALA A 67 6.94 0.87 12.76
CA ALA A 67 7.22 0.14 14.00
C ALA A 67 8.57 0.57 14.60
N ARG A 68 9.62 0.60 13.76
CA ARG A 68 10.97 1.05 14.17
C ARG A 68 10.98 2.48 14.70
N LEU A 69 10.28 3.41 14.04
CA LEU A 69 10.17 4.80 14.47
C LEU A 69 9.36 4.95 15.77
N ALA A 70 8.38 4.07 15.99
CA ALA A 70 7.61 4.01 17.24
C ALA A 70 8.40 3.38 18.41
N GLY A 71 9.56 2.77 18.14
CA GLY A 71 10.32 2.01 19.14
C GLY A 71 9.65 0.69 19.53
N GLU A 72 8.75 0.18 18.69
CA GLU A 72 8.03 -1.07 18.90
C GLU A 72 8.44 -2.12 17.85
N GLU A 73 8.43 -3.39 18.23
CA GLU A 73 8.58 -4.48 17.28
C GLU A 73 7.24 -4.86 16.67
N LEU A 74 7.26 -5.27 15.41
CA LEU A 74 6.10 -5.86 14.78
C LEU A 74 5.82 -7.22 15.44
N ASP A 75 4.60 -7.42 15.93
CA ASP A 75 4.20 -8.70 16.52
C ASP A 75 4.31 -9.84 15.50
N ALA A 76 4.57 -11.05 16.00
CA ALA A 76 4.82 -12.22 15.17
C ALA A 76 3.65 -12.54 14.23
N GLU A 77 2.41 -12.33 14.69
CA GLU A 77 1.20 -12.51 13.88
C GLU A 77 1.11 -11.47 12.76
N GLY A 78 1.39 -10.20 13.08
CA GLY A 78 1.47 -9.11 12.12
C GLY A 78 2.53 -9.35 11.05
N ALA A 79 3.71 -9.82 11.44
CA ALA A 79 4.78 -10.19 10.51
C ALA A 79 4.37 -11.35 9.59
N ALA A 80 3.75 -12.39 10.15
CA ALA A 80 3.24 -13.52 9.38
C ALA A 80 2.11 -13.10 8.41
N ALA A 81 1.22 -12.21 8.85
CA ALA A 81 0.12 -11.70 8.05
C ALA A 81 0.60 -10.85 6.85
N LEU A 82 1.57 -9.95 7.09
CA LEU A 82 2.20 -9.18 6.01
C LEU A 82 2.94 -10.10 5.03
N ALA A 83 3.66 -11.11 5.51
CA ALA A 83 4.34 -12.09 4.66
C ALA A 83 3.37 -12.92 3.81
N ALA A 84 2.25 -13.37 4.38
CA ALA A 84 1.21 -14.09 3.65
C ALA A 84 0.56 -13.19 2.59
N MET A 85 0.21 -11.95 2.94
CA MET A 85 -0.32 -10.97 1.99
C MET A 85 0.67 -10.70 0.84
N ARG A 86 1.96 -10.49 1.16
CA ARG A 86 3.02 -10.31 0.17
C ARG A 86 3.11 -11.49 -0.78
N SER A 87 3.07 -12.73 -0.28
CA SER A 87 3.12 -13.92 -1.15
C SER A 87 1.97 -13.98 -2.17
N ILE A 88 0.81 -13.42 -1.85
CA ILE A 88 -0.33 -13.36 -2.77
C ILE A 88 -0.17 -12.18 -3.74
N VAL A 89 0.28 -11.02 -3.25
CA VAL A 89 0.53 -9.84 -4.09
C VAL A 89 1.63 -10.12 -5.11
N ASP A 90 2.67 -10.85 -4.73
CA ASP A 90 3.82 -11.18 -5.57
C ASP A 90 3.61 -12.41 -6.45
N ASP A 91 2.45 -13.08 -6.34
CA ASP A 91 2.09 -14.21 -7.21
C ASP A 91 1.66 -13.67 -8.59
N PRO A 92 2.39 -14.01 -9.68
CA PRO A 92 2.10 -13.51 -11.02
C PRO A 92 0.69 -13.82 -11.53
N ASP A 93 0.03 -14.85 -11.00
CA ASP A 93 -1.35 -15.18 -11.36
C ASP A 93 -2.33 -14.07 -10.92
N ASN A 94 -1.94 -13.20 -9.99
CA ASN A 94 -2.73 -12.05 -9.55
C ASN A 94 -2.39 -10.75 -10.30
N TRP A 95 -1.44 -10.78 -11.24
CA TRP A 95 -0.93 -9.59 -11.90
C TRP A 95 -1.71 -9.29 -13.18
N LEU A 96 -2.20 -8.05 -13.27
CA LEU A 96 -2.45 -7.41 -14.55
C LEU A 96 -1.19 -6.67 -14.98
N GLU A 97 -0.44 -7.26 -15.89
CA GLU A 97 0.78 -6.69 -16.47
C GLU A 97 0.51 -6.09 -17.86
N PHE A 98 1.06 -4.91 -18.10
CA PHE A 98 0.98 -4.24 -19.40
C PHE A 98 2.10 -3.23 -19.57
N ARG A 99 2.41 -2.90 -20.82
CA ARG A 99 3.35 -1.85 -21.19
C ARG A 99 2.57 -0.57 -21.49
N MET A 100 2.97 0.54 -20.87
CA MET A 100 2.45 1.85 -21.20
C MET A 100 3.25 2.46 -22.35
N GLU A 101 2.54 2.98 -23.35
CA GLU A 101 3.11 3.76 -24.45
C GLU A 101 3.08 5.26 -24.15
N GLN A 102 3.83 6.04 -24.94
CA GLN A 102 3.85 7.49 -24.81
C GLN A 102 2.43 8.06 -25.02
N GLY A 103 2.00 8.93 -24.11
CA GLY A 103 0.67 9.54 -24.15
C GLY A 103 -0.43 8.72 -23.47
N GLN A 104 -0.16 7.46 -23.09
CA GLN A 104 -1.10 6.67 -22.28
C GLN A 104 -1.04 7.05 -20.81
N LEU A 105 -2.18 6.95 -20.13
CA LEU A 105 -2.35 7.23 -18.71
C LEU A 105 -2.81 5.97 -17.97
N GLN A 106 -2.25 5.74 -16.79
CA GLN A 106 -2.78 4.81 -15.80
C GLN A 106 -3.47 5.62 -14.70
N TYR A 107 -4.76 5.38 -14.49
CA TYR A 107 -5.53 5.95 -13.39
C TYR A 107 -6.07 4.81 -12.52
N VAL A 108 -5.69 4.80 -11.24
CA VAL A 108 -6.00 3.70 -10.32
C VAL A 108 -6.58 4.22 -9.01
N ASN A 109 -7.54 3.48 -8.46
CA ASN A 109 -7.97 3.70 -7.08
C ASN A 109 -6.92 3.10 -6.14
N ASN A 110 -6.10 3.95 -5.54
CA ASN A 110 -5.01 3.52 -4.65
C ASN A 110 -5.48 2.81 -3.37
N ARG A 111 -6.79 2.81 -3.08
CA ARG A 111 -7.38 2.08 -1.95
C ARG A 111 -7.86 0.68 -2.32
N GLN A 112 -7.83 0.34 -3.61
CA GLN A 112 -8.38 -0.92 -4.13
C GLN A 112 -7.37 -1.70 -4.97
N PHE A 113 -6.31 -1.04 -5.45
CA PHE A 113 -5.27 -1.65 -6.26
C PHE A 113 -3.88 -1.33 -5.74
N ALA A 114 -3.04 -2.36 -5.65
CA ALA A 114 -1.60 -2.20 -5.56
C ALA A 114 -1.02 -2.10 -6.98
N HIS A 115 0.06 -1.37 -7.13
CA HIS A 115 0.73 -1.20 -8.41
C HIS A 115 2.24 -1.15 -8.21
N ALA A 116 2.95 -1.70 -9.17
CA ALA A 116 4.40 -1.78 -9.21
C ALA A 116 4.86 -1.71 -10.66
N ARG A 117 6.17 -1.77 -10.87
CA ARG A 117 6.81 -1.86 -12.17
C ARG A 117 7.79 -3.03 -12.17
N THR A 118 7.98 -3.65 -13.32
CA THR A 118 9.09 -4.56 -13.55
C THR A 118 10.43 -3.81 -13.57
N ALA A 119 11.52 -4.57 -13.45
CA ALA A 119 12.88 -4.03 -13.53
C ALA A 119 13.12 -3.37 -14.89
N PHE A 120 14.01 -2.37 -14.91
CA PHE A 120 14.45 -1.73 -16.15
C PHE A 120 15.51 -2.57 -16.85
N ASP A 121 15.52 -2.50 -18.17
CA ASP A 121 16.66 -2.88 -19.00
C ASP A 121 17.33 -1.60 -19.52
N ASP A 122 18.47 -1.26 -18.91
CA ASP A 122 19.22 -0.03 -19.21
C ASP A 122 20.22 -0.21 -20.37
N THR A 123 20.24 -1.37 -21.04
CA THR A 123 21.20 -1.68 -22.11
C THR A 123 20.97 -0.90 -23.41
N ALA A 124 19.80 -0.26 -23.57
CA ALA A 124 19.38 0.41 -24.81
C ALA A 124 19.90 1.87 -24.97
N GLY A 125 20.69 2.39 -24.04
CA GLY A 125 21.33 3.72 -24.14
C GLY A 125 20.39 4.92 -23.84
N VAL A 126 20.93 6.15 -23.88
CA VAL A 126 20.26 7.37 -23.36
C VAL A 126 18.91 7.71 -24.04
N ARG A 127 18.66 7.23 -25.28
CA ARG A 127 17.43 7.53 -26.03
C ARG A 127 16.22 6.69 -25.60
N SER A 128 16.38 5.70 -24.71
CA SER A 128 15.30 4.85 -24.18
C SER A 128 14.80 5.27 -22.80
N GLN A 129 15.11 6.49 -22.34
CA GLN A 129 14.69 6.97 -21.03
C GLN A 129 13.17 7.13 -20.93
N ARG A 130 12.60 6.64 -19.83
CA ARG A 130 11.18 6.77 -19.51
C ARG A 130 10.95 8.01 -18.66
N HIS A 131 10.10 8.93 -19.13
CA HIS A 131 9.62 10.06 -18.36
C HIS A 131 8.13 9.89 -18.05
N MET A 132 7.75 9.96 -16.77
CA MET A 132 6.37 9.86 -16.31
C MET A 132 6.05 10.97 -15.32
N LEU A 133 4.85 11.53 -15.43
CA LEU A 133 4.28 12.40 -14.42
C LEU A 133 3.35 11.58 -13.53
N ARG A 134 3.43 11.76 -12.20
CA ARG A 134 2.56 11.09 -11.22
C ARG A 134 1.74 12.12 -10.47
N LEU A 135 0.44 11.91 -10.43
CA LEU A 135 -0.53 12.78 -9.77
C LEU A 135 -1.31 11.96 -8.74
N TRP A 136 -1.63 12.58 -7.61
CA TRP A 136 -2.50 12.02 -6.58
C TRP A 136 -3.77 12.86 -6.52
N ASN A 137 -4.92 12.21 -6.66
CA ASN A 137 -6.22 12.88 -6.67
C ASN A 137 -7.09 12.35 -5.52
N ARG A 138 -7.89 13.24 -4.95
CA ARG A 138 -8.93 12.93 -3.97
C ARG A 138 -10.21 13.67 -4.38
N PRO A 139 -11.40 13.10 -4.15
CA PRO A 139 -12.65 13.78 -4.48
C PRO A 139 -12.90 15.01 -3.59
N GLU A 140 -12.43 14.98 -2.34
CA GLU A 140 -12.59 16.02 -1.34
C GLU A 140 -11.44 15.97 -0.30
N GLY A 141 -11.26 17.04 0.47
CA GLY A 141 -10.28 17.12 1.57
C GLY A 141 -9.31 18.31 1.48
N SER A 142 -8.36 18.38 2.42
CA SER A 142 -7.29 19.39 2.45
C SER A 142 -6.03 18.88 1.74
N PRO A 143 -5.00 19.70 1.47
CA PRO A 143 -3.72 19.22 0.93
C PRO A 143 -2.96 18.24 1.84
N ALA A 144 -3.33 18.11 3.12
CA ALA A 144 -2.69 17.18 4.06
C ALA A 144 -2.87 15.73 3.59
N LEU A 145 -1.84 14.89 3.74
CA LEU A 145 -1.91 13.50 3.28
C LEU A 145 -2.74 12.61 4.21
N GLU A 146 -2.65 12.86 5.51
CA GLU A 146 -3.55 12.28 6.50
C GLU A 146 -4.69 13.27 6.75
N GLY A 147 -5.93 12.77 6.73
CA GLY A 147 -7.10 13.59 7.06
C GLY A 147 -6.95 14.19 8.45
N GLN A 148 -7.53 15.37 8.70
CA GLN A 148 -7.56 15.92 10.05
C GLN A 148 -8.38 14.99 10.96
N GLY A 149 -7.69 14.22 11.80
CA GLY A 149 -8.22 13.61 13.02
C GLY A 149 -9.28 12.53 12.84
N ASP A 150 -8.86 11.29 12.59
CA ASP A 150 -9.48 10.17 13.31
C ASP A 150 -8.70 10.05 14.63
N THR A 151 -9.16 10.78 15.64
CA THR A 151 -8.70 10.64 17.02
C THR A 151 -8.77 9.16 17.42
N ILE A 152 -7.67 8.67 17.99
CA ILE A 152 -7.58 7.35 18.66
C ILE A 152 -8.73 7.20 19.66
#